data_AF-A0A0P4V3A7-F1
#
_entry.id   AF-A0A0P4V3A7-F1
#
_cell.length_a   1.000
_cell.length_b   1.000
_cell.length_c   1.000
_cell.angle_alpha   90.00
_cell.angle_beta   90.00
_cell.angle_gamma   90.00
#
_symmetry.space_group_name_H-M   'P 1'
#
loop_
_entity.id
_entity.type
_entity.pdbx_description
1 polymer ?
#
loop_
_entity_poly.entity_id
_entity_poly.type
_entity_poly.pdbx_seq_one_letter_code
_entity_poly.pdbx_strand_id
1 'polypeptide(L)'
;MNSDAQPPIDATTARTPDAIAALFELLMLHHRDFNSASPNSTDGIVLPMQFPDAIARPQFAIGDRCRWIPNPATDWGMVIGQVFVPIEADQSELQQWAWVYLLLLDSDSPSRSWLIADWVEEADLELYEND
;
A
#
# COMPACT_ATOMS: atom_id res chain seq x y z
N MET A 1 1.80 -47.51 8.97
CA MET A 1 0.69 -47.08 8.10
C MET A 1 -0.38 -46.47 8.99
N ASN A 2 -0.47 -45.14 9.00
CA ASN A 2 -1.74 -44.42 8.85
C ASN A 2 -1.40 -42.96 8.51
N SER A 3 -2.01 -42.50 7.42
CA SER A 3 -1.81 -41.22 6.79
C SER A 3 -2.74 -40.19 7.44
N ASP A 4 -2.19 -39.15 8.06
CA ASP A 4 -2.91 -37.92 8.32
C ASP A 4 -2.75 -37.00 7.11
N ALA A 5 -3.66 -37.14 6.15
CA ALA A 5 -3.84 -36.16 5.09
C ALA A 5 -4.79 -35.09 5.61
N GLN A 6 -4.27 -33.89 5.89
CA GLN A 6 -5.09 -32.69 6.07
C GLN A 6 -5.89 -32.41 4.77
N PRO A 7 -7.17 -32.03 4.86
CA PRO A 7 -7.96 -31.73 3.68
C PRO A 7 -7.45 -30.45 2.99
N PRO A 8 -7.58 -30.35 1.66
CA PRO A 8 -7.19 -29.15 0.93
C PRO A 8 -8.08 -27.97 1.33
N ILE A 9 -7.44 -26.87 1.73
CA ILE A 9 -8.08 -25.58 1.91
C ILE A 9 -8.64 -25.10 0.56
N ASP A 10 -9.97 -25.14 0.46
CA ASP A 10 -10.73 -24.78 -0.74
C ASP A 10 -10.60 -23.27 -1.00
N ALA A 11 -10.00 -22.90 -2.14
CA ALA A 11 -9.71 -21.52 -2.56
C ALA A 11 -10.97 -20.74 -3.00
N THR A 12 -12.16 -21.17 -2.58
CA THR A 12 -13.46 -20.63 -3.00
C THR A 12 -14.14 -19.77 -1.92
N THR A 13 -13.38 -19.19 -0.98
CA THR A 13 -13.93 -18.34 0.09
C THR A 13 -13.61 -16.83 -0.09
N ALA A 14 -13.09 -16.42 -1.24
CA ALA A 14 -12.72 -15.02 -1.51
C ALA A 14 -13.87 -14.17 -2.11
N ARG A 15 -15.13 -14.38 -1.69
CA ARG A 15 -16.27 -13.62 -2.22
C ARG A 15 -17.37 -13.29 -1.21
N THR A 16 -17.02 -13.12 0.06
CA THR A 16 -17.91 -12.51 1.07
C THR A 16 -17.51 -11.06 1.33
N PRO A 17 -18.46 -10.15 1.63
CA PRO A 17 -18.17 -8.78 2.06
C PRO A 17 -17.15 -8.69 3.20
N ASP A 18 -17.08 -9.75 4.02
CA ASP A 18 -16.13 -9.89 5.13
C ASP A 18 -14.67 -9.97 4.69
N ALA A 19 -14.37 -10.47 3.48
CA ALA A 19 -13.00 -10.52 2.96
C ALA A 19 -12.48 -9.14 2.53
N ILE A 20 -13.35 -8.28 2.00
CA ILE A 20 -13.01 -6.90 1.67
C ILE A 20 -12.79 -6.10 2.96
N ALA A 21 -13.65 -6.30 3.98
CA ALA A 21 -13.46 -5.69 5.29
C ALA A 21 -12.18 -6.19 5.98
N ALA A 22 -11.87 -7.49 5.89
CA ALA A 22 -10.63 -8.05 6.42
C ALA A 22 -9.39 -7.55 5.67
N LEU A 23 -9.46 -7.33 4.35
CA LEU A 23 -8.40 -6.70 3.57
C LEU A 23 -8.20 -5.24 3.99
N PHE A 24 -9.31 -4.50 4.19
CA PHE A 24 -9.28 -3.13 4.71
C PHE A 24 -8.65 -3.08 6.11
N GLU A 25 -9.05 -3.99 7.01
CA GLU A 25 -8.48 -4.10 8.35
C GLU A 25 -7.01 -4.53 8.34
N LEU A 26 -6.59 -5.42 7.45
CA LEU A 26 -5.18 -5.86 7.29
C LEU A 26 -4.28 -4.77 6.71
N LEU A 27 -4.79 -3.99 5.73
CA LEU A 27 -4.17 -2.78 5.19
C LEU A 27 -4.01 -1.70 6.27
N MET A 28 -4.97 -1.59 7.19
CA MET A 28 -4.93 -0.64 8.30
C MET A 28 -4.12 -1.17 9.51
N LEU A 29 -3.92 -2.49 9.64
CA LEU A 29 -3.19 -3.10 10.76
C LEU A 29 -1.68 -2.86 10.69
N HIS A 30 -1.09 -2.81 9.50
CA HIS A 30 0.35 -2.55 9.33
C HIS A 30 0.73 -1.07 9.56
N HIS A 31 -0.25 -0.18 9.78
CA HIS A 31 -0.04 1.25 10.05
C HIS A 31 -0.37 1.66 11.50
N ARG A 32 -0.61 0.71 12.41
CA ARG A 32 -1.33 0.98 13.67
C ARG A 32 -0.53 1.67 14.80
N ASP A 33 0.70 2.11 14.58
CA ASP A 33 1.44 2.91 15.58
C ASP A 33 1.31 4.43 15.40
N PHE A 34 0.50 4.91 14.44
CA PHE A 34 0.45 6.35 14.12
C PHE A 34 -0.41 7.24 15.03
N ASN A 35 -1.08 6.70 16.06
CA ASN A 35 -2.03 7.50 16.83
C ASN A 35 -1.78 7.46 18.34
N SER A 36 -0.76 8.20 18.78
CA SER A 36 -0.69 8.76 20.12
C SER A 36 -0.77 10.29 20.07
N ALA A 37 -1.80 10.83 19.41
CA ALA A 37 -2.15 12.25 19.55
C ALA A 37 -3.04 12.43 20.80
N SER A 38 -2.56 13.26 21.74
CA SER A 38 -3.30 13.63 22.95
C SER A 38 -4.56 14.43 22.64
N PRO A 39 -5.63 14.31 23.46
CA PRO A 39 -6.90 14.95 23.19
C PRO A 39 -6.87 16.37 23.72
N ASN A 40 -6.74 17.37 22.84
CA ASN A 40 -7.25 18.71 23.12
C ASN A 40 -7.77 19.33 21.82
N SER A 41 -9.07 19.57 21.84
CA SER A 41 -9.93 19.88 20.70
C SER A 41 -9.75 21.29 20.15
N THR A 42 -10.07 21.41 18.84
CA THR A 42 -10.52 22.62 18.13
C THR A 42 -9.56 23.81 18.10
N ASP A 43 -8.48 23.71 17.30
CA ASP A 43 -7.87 24.87 16.64
C ASP A 43 -6.77 24.40 15.67
N GLY A 44 -6.95 24.61 14.35
CA GLY A 44 -5.93 24.37 13.33
C GLY A 44 -5.47 22.92 13.16
N ILE A 45 -5.26 22.48 11.92
CA ILE A 45 -4.49 21.26 11.70
C ILE A 45 -3.03 21.64 12.02
N VAL A 46 -2.54 21.25 13.20
CA VAL A 46 -1.12 21.38 13.55
C VAL A 46 -0.36 20.31 12.79
N LEU A 47 0.38 20.72 11.76
CA LEU A 47 1.27 19.83 11.02
C LEU A 47 2.48 19.47 11.88
N PRO A 48 3.04 18.25 11.72
CA PRO A 48 4.27 17.88 12.41
C PRO A 48 5.41 18.84 12.06
N MET A 49 6.34 19.06 13.01
CA MET A 49 7.43 20.02 12.87
C MET A 49 8.30 19.78 11.62
N GLN A 50 8.38 18.51 11.21
CA GLN A 50 9.13 18.03 10.06
C GLN A 50 8.30 17.91 8.77
N PHE A 51 7.07 18.44 8.73
CA PHE A 51 6.29 18.51 7.51
C PHE A 51 6.94 19.48 6.52
N PRO A 52 7.09 19.13 5.23
CA PRO A 52 7.76 20.00 4.29
C PRO A 52 6.93 21.24 3.94
N ASP A 53 7.60 22.39 3.81
CA ASP A 53 6.98 23.67 3.41
C ASP A 53 6.35 23.62 2.00
N ALA A 54 6.85 22.73 1.15
CA ALA A 54 6.34 22.49 -0.20
C ALA A 54 6.25 20.99 -0.47
N ILE A 55 5.07 20.55 -0.92
CA ILE A 55 4.80 19.17 -1.32
C ILE A 55 4.94 19.08 -2.84
N ALA A 56 5.77 18.17 -3.32
CA ALA A 56 5.83 17.87 -4.75
C ALA A 56 4.47 17.32 -5.22
N ARG A 57 4.09 17.57 -6.48
CA ARG A 57 2.88 16.93 -7.01
C ARG A 57 3.12 15.43 -7.18
N PRO A 58 2.11 14.59 -6.92
CA PRO A 58 2.18 13.17 -7.18
C PRO A 58 2.47 12.94 -8.67
N GLN A 59 3.38 12.03 -8.98
CA GLN A 59 3.74 11.66 -10.34
C GLN A 59 2.63 10.85 -11.03
N PHE A 60 1.91 10.04 -10.26
CA PHE A 60 0.84 9.17 -10.76
C PHE A 60 -0.52 9.63 -10.21
N ALA A 61 -1.57 9.44 -10.99
CA ALA A 61 -2.94 9.72 -10.62
C ALA A 61 -3.72 8.43 -10.35
N ILE A 62 -4.81 8.53 -9.57
CA ILE A 62 -5.79 7.45 -9.45
C ILE A 62 -6.32 7.09 -10.83
N GLY A 63 -6.26 5.81 -11.17
CA GLY A 63 -6.63 5.26 -12.47
C GLY A 63 -5.44 4.98 -13.40
N ASP A 64 -4.25 5.53 -13.12
CA ASP A 64 -3.05 5.23 -13.89
C ASP A 64 -2.68 3.75 -13.73
N ARG A 65 -2.22 3.15 -14.83
CA ARG A 65 -1.60 1.83 -14.79
C ARG A 65 -0.12 1.98 -14.55
N CYS A 66 0.37 1.25 -13.55
CA CYS A 66 1.76 1.29 -13.15
C CYS A 66 2.33 -0.11 -13.09
N ARG A 67 3.62 -0.17 -13.39
CA ARG A 67 4.48 -1.32 -13.14
C ARG A 67 5.18 -1.07 -11.81
N TRP A 68 5.02 -2.00 -10.87
CA TRP A 68 5.76 -2.00 -9.63
C TRP A 68 7.04 -2.81 -9.84
N ILE A 69 8.20 -2.19 -9.59
CA ILE A 69 9.50 -2.76 -9.95
C ILE A 69 10.27 -3.18 -8.68
N PRO A 70 9.74 -4.07 -7.82
CA PRO A 70 10.54 -4.63 -6.77
C PRO A 70 11.43 -5.73 -7.35
N ASN A 71 12.60 -5.88 -6.74
CA ASN A 71 13.47 -7.02 -6.99
C ASN A 71 13.02 -8.16 -6.05
N PRO A 72 12.73 -9.39 -6.50
CA PRO A 72 13.08 -9.99 -7.80
C PRO A 72 11.96 -10.12 -8.84
N ALA A 73 10.71 -9.75 -8.53
CA ALA A 73 9.58 -9.96 -9.42
C ALA A 73 8.78 -8.68 -9.61
N THR A 74 8.64 -8.27 -10.86
CA THR A 74 7.85 -7.09 -11.23
C THR A 74 6.36 -7.42 -11.24
N ASP A 75 5.58 -6.63 -10.52
CA ASP A 75 4.11 -6.65 -10.54
C ASP A 75 3.55 -5.46 -11.34
N TRP A 76 2.26 -5.50 -11.67
CA TRP A 76 1.59 -4.39 -12.34
C TRP A 76 0.13 -4.29 -11.91
N GLY A 77 -0.42 -3.09 -12.02
CA GLY A 77 -1.76 -2.81 -11.56
C GLY A 77 -2.21 -1.37 -11.82
N MET A 78 -3.32 -1.01 -11.18
CA MET A 78 -3.92 0.32 -11.27
C MET A 78 -3.80 1.05 -9.93
N VAL A 79 -3.45 2.33 -9.97
CA VAL A 79 -3.47 3.19 -8.78
C VAL A 79 -4.91 3.39 -8.34
N ILE A 80 -5.25 2.98 -7.12
CA ILE A 80 -6.59 3.16 -6.52
C ILE A 80 -6.58 4.07 -5.29
N GLY A 81 -5.41 4.51 -4.84
CA GLY A 81 -5.24 5.45 -3.74
C GLY A 81 -3.84 6.02 -3.69
N GLN A 82 -3.68 7.15 -3.01
CA GLN A 82 -2.38 7.81 -2.83
C GLN A 82 -2.37 8.60 -1.52
N VAL A 83 -1.25 8.61 -0.83
CA VAL A 83 -1.02 9.34 0.41
C VAL A 83 0.37 9.96 0.40
N PHE A 84 0.53 11.08 1.11
CA PHE A 84 1.84 11.69 1.37
C PHE A 84 2.20 11.44 2.83
N VAL A 85 3.20 10.58 3.05
CA VAL A 85 3.54 10.06 4.38
C VAL A 85 5.02 10.21 4.65
N PRO A 86 5.44 10.30 5.92
CA PRO A 86 6.84 10.25 6.24
C PRO A 86 7.38 8.83 6.04
N ILE A 87 8.59 8.74 5.49
CA ILE A 87 9.30 7.48 5.27
C ILE A 87 10.64 7.51 6.02
N GLU A 88 11.05 6.35 6.52
CA GLU A 88 12.33 6.17 7.19
C GLU A 88 13.44 6.10 6.14
N ALA A 89 14.35 7.07 6.14
CA ALA A 89 15.55 7.00 5.31
C ALA A 89 16.61 6.16 6.02
N ASP A 90 17.09 5.10 5.36
CA ASP A 90 18.02 4.08 5.90
C ASP A 90 19.29 4.66 6.55
N GLN A 91 19.66 5.93 6.30
CA GLN A 91 20.92 6.52 6.77
C GLN A 91 20.88 8.01 7.15
N SER A 92 19.74 8.60 7.48
CA SER A 92 19.70 9.99 7.94
C SER A 92 18.70 10.21 9.06
N GLU A 93 19.10 10.98 10.09
CA GLU A 93 18.21 11.48 11.15
C GLU A 93 17.10 12.44 10.63
N LEU A 94 17.04 12.65 9.32
CA LEU A 94 16.04 13.47 8.65
C LEU A 94 14.89 12.59 8.18
N GLN A 95 13.74 12.74 8.83
CA GLN A 95 12.48 12.18 8.37
C GLN A 95 12.17 12.71 6.96
N GLN A 96 12.15 11.82 5.98
CA GLN A 96 11.78 12.15 4.60
C GLN A 96 10.28 11.96 4.43
N TRP A 97 9.71 12.57 3.39
CA TRP A 97 8.31 12.40 3.03
C TRP A 97 8.22 12.01 1.56
N ALA A 98 7.33 11.09 1.24
CA ALA A 98 7.14 10.59 -0.11
C ALA A 98 5.67 10.35 -0.41
N TRP A 99 5.36 10.36 -1.72
CA TRP A 99 4.10 9.82 -2.20
C TRP A 99 4.16 8.29 -2.16
N VAL A 100 3.11 7.69 -1.61
CA VAL A 100 2.91 6.25 -1.56
C VAL A 100 1.55 5.96 -2.16
N TYR A 101 1.48 4.96 -3.04
CA TYR A 101 0.33 4.63 -3.85
C TYR A 101 -0.21 3.25 -3.46
N LEU A 102 -1.53 3.14 -3.35
CA LEU A 102 -2.20 1.85 -3.21
C LEU A 102 -2.44 1.30 -4.61
N LEU A 103 -1.72 0.24 -4.97
CA LEU A 103 -1.79 -0.38 -6.29
C LEU A 103 -2.72 -1.61 -6.23
N LEU A 104 -3.80 -1.60 -7.01
CA LEU A 104 -4.62 -2.79 -7.23
C LEU A 104 -3.97 -3.64 -8.31
N LEU A 105 -3.49 -4.82 -7.94
CA LEU A 105 -2.77 -5.70 -8.86
C LEU A 105 -3.71 -6.30 -9.92
N ASP A 106 -3.25 -6.31 -11.17
CA ASP A 106 -3.95 -6.94 -12.28
C ASP A 106 -3.97 -8.47 -12.11
N SER A 107 -4.96 -9.13 -12.72
CA SER A 107 -5.21 -10.58 -12.53
C SER A 107 -4.03 -11.48 -12.92
N ASP A 108 -3.16 -11.00 -13.80
CA ASP A 108 -2.00 -11.69 -14.38
C ASP A 108 -0.67 -11.28 -13.75
N SER A 109 -0.68 -10.37 -12.78
CA SER A 109 0.50 -9.98 -12.01
C SER A 109 1.06 -11.20 -11.24
N PRO A 110 2.39 -11.42 -11.19
CA PRO A 110 2.99 -12.58 -10.51
C PRO A 110 2.52 -12.78 -9.07
N SER A 111 2.37 -11.71 -8.29
CA SER A 111 1.97 -11.77 -6.88
C SER A 111 0.44 -11.86 -6.69
N ARG A 112 -0.35 -11.78 -7.77
CA ARG A 112 -1.81 -11.67 -7.70
C ARG A 112 -2.51 -12.83 -7.00
N SER A 113 -1.87 -14.01 -7.01
CA SER A 113 -2.39 -15.23 -6.39
C SER A 113 -2.50 -15.14 -4.87
N TRP A 114 -1.78 -14.22 -4.23
CA TRP A 114 -1.77 -14.04 -2.77
C TRP A 114 -1.85 -12.58 -2.32
N LEU A 115 -1.71 -11.61 -3.24
CA LEU A 115 -1.77 -10.18 -2.98
C LEU A 115 -2.77 -9.52 -3.94
N ILE A 116 -3.78 -8.83 -3.41
CA ILE A 116 -4.78 -8.12 -4.22
C ILE A 116 -4.33 -6.70 -4.51
N ALA A 117 -3.86 -6.02 -3.47
CA ALA A 117 -3.38 -4.64 -3.54
C ALA A 117 -2.30 -4.43 -2.48
N ASP A 118 -1.40 -3.49 -2.72
CA ASP A 118 -0.33 -3.14 -1.78
C ASP A 118 0.05 -1.65 -1.86
N TRP A 119 0.70 -1.16 -0.81
CA TRP A 119 1.27 0.17 -0.76
C TRP A 119 2.67 0.18 -1.33
N VAL A 120 2.92 1.08 -2.28
CA VAL A 120 4.18 1.18 -3.01
C VAL A 120 4.65 2.62 -3.04
N GLU A 121 5.94 2.85 -2.77
CA GLU A 121 6.55 4.17 -2.87
C GLU A 121 6.62 4.65 -4.32
N GLU A 122 6.50 5.96 -4.54
CA GLU A 122 6.60 6.58 -5.87
C GLU A 122 7.85 6.15 -6.64
N ALA A 123 8.97 5.97 -5.93
CA ALA A 123 10.26 5.61 -6.52
C ALA A 123 10.29 4.20 -7.13
N ASP A 124 9.38 3.32 -6.72
CA ASP A 124 9.32 1.92 -7.18
C ASP A 124 8.28 1.72 -8.29
N LEU A 125 7.63 2.79 -8.76
CA LEU A 125 6.62 2.76 -9.81
C LEU A 125 7.13 3.35 -11.13
N GLU A 126 6.71 2.72 -12.23
CA GLU A 126 6.80 3.29 -13.57
C GLU A 126 5.42 3.27 -14.23
N LEU A 127 5.15 4.21 -15.14
CA LEU A 127 3.93 4.15 -15.96
C LEU A 127 3.98 2.90 -16.85
N TYR A 128 2.86 2.18 -16.89
CA TYR A 128 2.67 1.00 -17.71
C TYR A 128 1.63 1.30 -18.79
N GLU A 129 2.11 1.74 -19.96
CA GLU A 129 1.28 1.88 -21.14
C GLU A 129 1.10 0.49 -21.78
N ASN A 130 -0.13 0.00 -21.81
CA ASN A 130 -0.50 -1.11 -22.70
C ASN A 130 -0.72 -0.51 -24.10
N ASP A 131 0.18 -0.77 -25.04
CA ASP A 131 -0.08 -0.61 -26.49
C ASP A 131 -1.17 -1.59 -26.97
#